data_AF-A0A2B4R6W8-F1
#
_entry.id   AF-A0A2B4R6W8-F1
#
_cell.length_a   1.000
_cell.length_b   1.000
_cell.length_c   1.000
_cell.angle_alpha   90.00
_cell.angle_beta   90.00
_cell.angle_gamma   90.00
#
_symmetry.space_group_name_H-M   'P 1'
#
loop_
_entity.id
_entity.type
_entity.pdbx_description
1 polymer ?
#
loop_
_entity_poly.entity_id
_entity_poly.type
_entity_poly.pdbx_seq_one_letter_code
_entity_poly.pdbx_strand_id
1 'polypeptide(L)'
;MSQPSRILPQSKENLLKSYTKRLKDDVKSILDNFTEIIKSSKVEEEKQVSRLTQSAQDQYEVNVRAANIVRAGESLLKLVSDMKEFLMLNDFPSVNATISERSSTLQDMTNQTDQQLLNLKQELALNLYELEQSYYSSSYR
;
A
#
# COMPACT_ATOMS: atom_id res chain seq x y z
N MET A 1 -23.14 11.35 6.86
CA MET A 1 -22.48 10.14 7.41
C MET A 1 -21.01 10.48 7.62
N SER A 2 -20.60 10.63 8.87
CA SER A 2 -19.23 10.91 9.28
C SER A 2 -18.39 9.65 9.09
N GLN A 3 -17.34 9.72 8.26
CA GLN A 3 -16.36 8.64 8.17
C GLN A 3 -15.81 8.36 9.57
N PRO A 4 -15.72 7.09 10.01
CA PRO A 4 -15.04 6.78 11.25
C PRO A 4 -13.59 7.24 11.09
N SER A 5 -13.17 8.17 11.94
CA SER A 5 -11.78 8.59 12.06
C SER A 5 -10.94 7.34 12.30
N ARG A 6 -10.22 6.89 11.26
CA ARG A 6 -9.30 5.75 11.31
C ARG A 6 -8.23 6.09 12.35
N ILE A 7 -8.44 5.65 13.59
CA ILE A 7 -7.38 5.65 14.60
C ILE A 7 -6.38 4.61 14.13
N LEU A 8 -5.28 5.07 13.53
CA LEU A 8 -4.17 4.18 13.17
C LEU A 8 -3.62 3.57 14.47
N PRO A 9 -3.36 2.25 14.51
CA PRO A 9 -2.65 1.64 15.63
C PRO A 9 -1.36 2.42 15.93
N GLN A 10 -1.06 2.64 17.20
CA GLN A 10 0.07 3.46 17.64
C GLN A 10 1.42 3.00 17.06
N SER A 11 1.57 1.70 16.78
CA SER A 11 2.72 1.13 16.08
C SER A 11 2.89 1.67 14.66
N LYS A 12 1.80 1.86 13.91
CA LYS A 12 1.82 2.43 12.56
C LYS A 12 2.13 3.93 12.59
N GLU A 13 1.62 4.65 13.59
CA GLU A 13 1.93 6.06 13.75
C GLU A 13 3.41 6.29 14.08
N ASN A 14 3.98 5.45 14.95
CA ASN A 14 5.41 5.47 15.26
C ASN A 14 6.27 5.13 14.02
N LEU A 15 5.81 4.21 13.17
CA LEU A 15 6.47 3.91 11.91
C LEU A 15 6.44 5.11 10.94
N LEU A 16 5.32 5.80 10.81
CA LEU A 16 5.24 7.01 9.96
C LEU A 16 6.13 8.15 10.50
N LYS A 17 6.23 8.27 11.82
CA LYS A 17 7.18 9.20 12.46
C LYS A 17 8.63 8.82 12.15
N SER A 18 8.97 7.53 12.15
CA SER A 18 10.33 7.08 11.82
C SER A 18 10.67 7.31 10.35
N TYR A 19 9.72 7.12 9.43
CA TYR A 19 9.86 7.47 8.01
C TYR A 19 10.14 8.97 7.82
N THR A 20 9.36 9.82 8.50
CA THR A 20 9.55 11.27 8.45
C THR A 20 10.91 11.69 8.99
N LYS A 21 11.33 11.08 10.10
CA LYS A 21 12.65 11.33 10.69
C LYS A 21 13.76 10.94 9.71
N ARG A 22 13.71 9.73 9.16
CA ARG A 22 14.68 9.22 8.19
C ARG A 22 14.80 10.10 6.96
N LEU A 23 13.67 10.54 6.39
CA LEU A 23 13.66 11.49 5.27
C LEU A 23 14.42 12.78 5.59
N LYS A 24 14.13 13.38 6.75
CA LYS A 24 14.79 14.62 7.18
C LYS A 24 16.29 14.43 7.39
N ASP A 25 16.67 13.34 8.06
CA ASP A 25 18.06 13.03 8.37
C ASP A 25 18.87 12.77 7.08
N ASP A 26 18.33 11.99 6.14
CA ASP A 26 19.00 11.68 4.87
C ASP A 26 19.11 12.91 3.94
N VAL A 27 18.05 13.72 3.81
CA VAL A 27 18.09 14.96 3.02
C VAL A 27 19.08 15.96 3.62
N LYS A 28 19.10 16.10 4.95
CA LYS A 28 20.07 16.94 5.63
C LYS A 28 21.50 16.45 5.40
N SER A 29 21.74 15.14 5.51
CA SER A 29 23.05 14.54 5.25
C SER A 29 23.53 14.83 3.83
N ILE A 30 22.66 14.74 2.82
CA ILE A 30 23.01 15.07 1.43
C ILE A 30 23.42 16.54 1.31
N LEU A 31 22.63 17.45 1.86
CA LEU A 31 22.89 18.89 1.80
C LEU A 31 24.20 19.26 2.52
N ASP A 32 24.40 18.74 3.73
CA ASP A 32 25.58 19.02 4.55
C ASP A 32 26.85 18.50 3.87
N ASN A 33 26.85 17.26 3.37
CA ASN A 33 28.01 16.70 2.66
C ASN A 33 28.30 17.45 1.36
N PHE A 34 27.27 17.81 0.59
CA PHE A 34 27.46 18.57 -0.65
C PHE A 34 28.02 19.97 -0.38
N THR A 35 27.48 20.66 0.62
CA THR A 35 27.96 22.00 1.05
C THR A 35 29.43 21.96 1.40
N GLU A 36 29.88 20.91 2.09
CA GLU A 36 31.27 20.77 2.49
C GLU A 36 32.19 20.43 1.32
N ILE A 37 31.76 19.62 0.33
CA ILE A 37 32.52 19.40 -0.92
C ILE A 37 32.79 20.74 -1.63
N ILE A 38 31.78 21.62 -1.69
CA ILE A 38 31.93 22.95 -2.28
C ILE A 38 32.92 23.81 -1.47
N LYS A 39 32.92 23.72 -0.14
CA LYS A 39 33.89 24.42 0.71
C LYS A 39 35.32 23.92 0.47
N SER A 40 35.53 22.61 0.38
CA SER A 40 36.85 22.01 0.08
C SER A 40 37.37 22.36 -1.30
N SER A 41 36.51 22.81 -2.22
CA SER A 41 36.91 23.25 -3.57
C SER A 41 37.48 24.68 -3.59
N LYS A 42 37.39 25.44 -2.49
CA LYS A 42 37.92 26.79 -2.41
C LYS A 42 39.44 26.76 -2.22
N VAL A 43 40.16 27.49 -3.06
CA VAL A 43 41.61 27.69 -2.90
C VAL A 43 41.83 28.79 -1.85
N GLU A 44 42.29 28.40 -0.66
CA GLU A 44 42.67 29.35 0.40
C GLU A 44 44.16 29.70 0.34
N GLU A 45 44.54 30.80 1.02
CA GLU A 45 45.93 31.20 1.20
C GLU A 45 46.73 30.13 1.97
N GLU A 46 48.06 30.19 1.82
CA GLU A 46 48.98 29.18 2.29
C GLU A 46 48.80 28.89 3.80
N LYS A 47 48.31 27.70 4.12
CA LYS A 47 48.15 27.22 5.49
C LYS A 47 49.51 26.80 6.06
N GLN A 48 49.54 26.46 7.35
CA GLN A 48 50.74 25.91 8.00
C GLN A 48 51.23 24.57 7.39
N VAL A 49 50.42 23.95 6.53
CA VAL A 49 50.71 22.68 5.87
C VAL A 49 51.01 22.91 4.38
N SER A 50 51.97 22.16 3.83
CA SER A 50 52.28 22.19 2.39
C SER A 50 51.03 21.93 1.54
N ARG A 51 50.92 22.66 0.42
CA ARG A 51 49.81 22.53 -0.55
C ARG A 51 49.59 21.10 -1.03
N LEU A 52 50.67 20.32 -1.21
CA LEU A 52 50.58 18.92 -1.64
C LEU A 52 49.84 18.05 -0.61
N THR A 53 50.15 18.24 0.67
CA THR A 53 49.49 17.52 1.76
C THR A 53 48.04 17.95 1.93
N GLN A 54 47.77 19.26 1.82
CA GLN A 54 46.40 19.78 1.87
C GLN A 54 45.55 19.20 0.73
N SER A 55 46.06 19.20 -0.50
CA SER A 55 45.35 18.63 -1.65
C SER A 55 45.03 17.14 -1.48
N ALA A 56 45.94 16.36 -0.90
CA ALA A 56 45.68 14.95 -0.62
C ALA A 56 44.59 14.77 0.44
N GLN A 57 44.62 15.56 1.52
CA GLN A 57 43.59 15.55 2.55
C GLN A 57 42.21 15.90 1.97
N ASP A 58 42.12 16.99 1.20
CA ASP A 58 40.88 17.46 0.60
C ASP A 58 40.30 16.40 -0.36
N GLN A 59 41.16 15.71 -1.10
CA GLN A 59 40.74 14.61 -1.98
C GLN A 59 40.11 13.45 -1.19
N TYR A 60 40.72 13.03 -0.07
CA TYR A 60 40.13 11.98 0.78
C TYR A 60 38.81 12.43 1.39
N GLU A 61 38.74 13.67 1.85
CA GLU A 61 37.54 14.24 2.44
C GLU A 61 36.38 14.29 1.43
N VAL A 62 36.62 14.80 0.22
CA VAL A 62 35.63 14.85 -0.86
C VAL A 62 35.12 13.44 -1.21
N ASN A 63 36.00 12.45 -1.27
CA ASN A 63 35.62 11.06 -1.55
C ASN A 63 34.67 10.50 -0.46
N VAL A 64 34.99 10.72 0.82
CA VAL A 64 34.14 10.27 1.93
C VAL A 64 32.78 10.98 1.90
N ARG A 65 32.77 12.28 1.63
CA ARG A 65 31.53 13.07 1.55
C ARG A 65 30.65 12.62 0.37
N ALA A 66 31.25 12.35 -0.78
CA ALA A 66 30.53 11.79 -1.93
C ALA A 66 29.91 10.42 -1.61
N ALA A 67 30.67 9.54 -0.93
CA ALA A 67 30.15 8.25 -0.49
C ALA A 67 28.97 8.38 0.49
N ASN A 68 29.02 9.35 1.40
CA ASN A 68 27.92 9.63 2.33
C ASN A 68 26.66 10.13 1.60
N ILE A 69 26.80 10.93 0.54
CA ILE A 69 25.68 11.37 -0.30
C ILE A 69 25.01 10.16 -0.97
N VAL A 70 25.81 9.26 -1.58
CA VAL A 70 25.29 8.04 -2.21
C VAL A 70 24.54 7.18 -1.19
N ARG A 71 25.13 6.97 0.00
CA ARG A 71 24.50 6.17 1.07
C ARG A 71 23.16 6.75 1.52
N ALA A 72 23.06 8.07 1.68
CA ALA A 72 21.81 8.74 2.00
C ALA A 72 20.78 8.59 0.87
N GLY A 73 21.21 8.68 -0.39
CA GLY A 73 20.37 8.42 -1.56
C GLY A 73 19.80 6.99 -1.59
N GLU A 74 20.62 5.97 -1.35
CA GLU A 74 20.18 4.58 -1.23
C GLU A 74 19.18 4.40 -0.07
N SER A 75 19.43 5.06 1.07
CA SER A 75 18.52 5.06 2.21
C SER A 75 17.15 5.64 1.84
N LEU A 76 17.10 6.73 1.07
CA LEU A 76 15.85 7.31 0.56
C LEU A 76 15.13 6.38 -0.43
N LEU A 77 15.86 5.69 -1.32
CA LEU A 77 15.25 4.69 -2.22
C LEU A 77 14.60 3.56 -1.43
N LYS A 78 15.26 3.07 -0.38
CA LYS A 78 14.68 2.07 0.52
C LYS A 78 13.44 2.61 1.24
N LEU A 79 13.48 3.85 1.72
CA LEU A 79 12.32 4.49 2.34
C LEU A 79 11.10 4.54 1.39
N VAL A 80 11.31 4.85 0.11
CA VAL A 80 10.22 4.83 -0.90
C VAL A 80 9.63 3.42 -1.06
N SER A 81 10.46 2.38 -1.07
CA SER A 81 10.00 0.99 -1.11
C SER A 81 9.19 0.62 0.14
N ASP A 82 9.69 0.98 1.33
CA ASP A 82 9.01 0.74 2.61
C ASP A 82 7.63 1.44 2.64
N MET A 83 7.52 2.67 2.11
CA MET A 83 6.25 3.40 2.00
C MET A 83 5.26 2.72 1.05
N LYS A 84 5.73 2.19 -0.09
CA LYS A 84 4.88 1.44 -1.03
C LYS A 84 4.32 0.19 -0.37
N GLU A 85 5.17 -0.57 0.32
CA GLU A 85 4.75 -1.75 1.06
C GLU A 85 3.70 -1.41 2.13
N PHE A 86 3.93 -0.35 2.90
CA PHE A 86 2.96 0.13 3.88
C PHE A 86 1.61 0.44 3.24
N LEU A 87 1.57 1.17 2.12
CA LEU A 87 0.32 1.52 1.45
C LEU A 87 -0.41 0.30 0.89
N MET A 88 0.29 -0.62 0.24
CA MET A 88 -0.30 -1.86 -0.27
C MET A 88 -0.90 -2.70 0.87
N LEU A 89 -0.15 -2.89 1.96
CA LEU A 89 -0.61 -3.71 3.08
C LEU A 89 -1.78 -3.10 3.85
N ASN A 90 -1.83 -1.77 3.97
CA ASN A 90 -2.90 -1.10 4.70
C ASN A 90 -4.25 -1.11 3.97
N ASP A 91 -4.27 -1.38 2.66
CA ASP A 91 -5.51 -1.44 1.90
C ASP A 91 -6.18 -2.83 1.95
N PHE A 92 -5.40 -3.89 2.19
CA PHE A 92 -5.92 -5.28 2.23
C PHE A 92 -7.11 -5.49 3.19
N PRO A 93 -7.13 -4.95 4.43
CA PRO A 93 -8.29 -5.13 5.30
C PRO A 93 -9.59 -4.56 4.72
N SER A 94 -9.52 -3.41 4.04
CA SER A 94 -10.69 -2.76 3.44
C SER A 94 -11.17 -3.52 2.20
N VAL A 95 -10.22 -3.96 1.37
CA VAL A 95 -10.49 -4.82 0.21
C VAL A 95 -11.11 -6.15 0.65
N ASN A 96 -10.55 -6.80 1.67
CA ASN A 96 -11.06 -8.05 2.22
C ASN A 96 -12.48 -7.88 2.78
N ALA A 97 -12.74 -6.81 3.54
CA ALA A 97 -14.08 -6.51 4.03
C ALA A 97 -15.09 -6.36 2.88
N THR A 98 -14.70 -5.64 1.82
CA THR A 98 -15.55 -5.46 0.62
C THR A 98 -15.80 -6.78 -0.11
N ILE A 99 -14.78 -7.66 -0.22
CA ILE A 99 -14.92 -8.99 -0.82
C ILE A 99 -15.85 -9.86 0.02
N SER A 100 -15.68 -9.88 1.34
CA SER A 100 -16.54 -10.65 2.26
C SER A 100 -18.00 -10.19 2.19
N GLU A 101 -18.24 -8.87 2.18
CA GLU A 101 -19.58 -8.29 2.03
C GLU A 101 -20.22 -8.73 0.72
N ARG A 102 -19.53 -8.53 -0.42
CA ARG A 102 -20.03 -8.96 -1.73
C ARG A 102 -20.29 -10.46 -1.79
N SER A 103 -19.41 -11.28 -1.22
CA SER A 103 -19.59 -12.73 -1.19
C SER A 103 -20.85 -13.12 -0.42
N SER A 104 -21.13 -12.45 0.71
CA SER A 104 -22.36 -12.67 1.48
C SER A 104 -23.59 -12.30 0.64
N THR A 105 -23.59 -11.12 0.01
CA THR A 105 -24.71 -10.68 -0.82
C THR A 105 -24.98 -11.63 -1.99
N LEU A 106 -23.93 -12.12 -2.66
CA LEU A 106 -24.05 -13.09 -3.74
C LEU A 106 -24.62 -14.43 -3.25
N GLN A 107 -24.21 -14.89 -2.07
CA GLN A 107 -24.74 -16.09 -1.45
C GLN A 107 -26.23 -15.94 -1.13
N ASP A 108 -26.64 -14.79 -0.58
CA ASP A 108 -28.03 -14.49 -0.25
C ASP A 108 -28.91 -14.46 -1.51
N MET A 109 -28.44 -13.82 -2.59
CA MET A 109 -29.17 -13.80 -3.87
C MET A 109 -29.28 -15.20 -4.49
N THR A 110 -28.24 -16.03 -4.36
CA THR A 110 -28.26 -17.42 -4.82
C THR A 110 -29.33 -18.20 -4.07
N ASN A 111 -29.30 -18.14 -2.74
CA ASN A 111 -30.27 -18.83 -1.88
C ASN A 111 -31.71 -18.38 -2.19
N GLN A 112 -31.93 -17.07 -2.41
CA GLN A 112 -33.24 -16.54 -2.78
C GLN A 112 -33.70 -17.07 -4.15
N THR A 113 -32.80 -17.11 -5.14
CA THR A 113 -33.09 -17.63 -6.47
C THR A 113 -33.44 -19.12 -6.41
N ASP A 114 -32.68 -19.91 -5.64
CA ASP A 114 -32.95 -21.33 -5.44
C ASP A 114 -34.30 -21.59 -4.78
N GLN A 115 -34.68 -20.78 -3.79
CA GLN A 115 -36.00 -20.86 -3.16
C GLN A 115 -37.12 -20.52 -4.15
N GLN A 116 -36.95 -19.48 -4.97
CA GLN A 116 -37.92 -19.12 -6.00
C GLN A 116 -38.08 -20.23 -7.04
N LEU A 117 -36.96 -20.84 -7.47
CA LEU A 117 -36.98 -21.96 -8.40
C LEU A 117 -37.69 -23.19 -7.82
N LEU A 118 -37.46 -23.48 -6.55
CA LEU A 118 -38.08 -24.60 -5.86
C LEU A 118 -39.60 -24.41 -5.70
N ASN A 119 -40.03 -23.20 -5.35
CA ASN A 119 -41.45 -22.84 -5.28
C ASN A 119 -42.12 -22.96 -6.65
N LEU A 120 -41.50 -22.43 -7.71
CA LEU A 120 -42.02 -22.52 -9.07
C LEU A 120 -42.14 -23.99 -9.52
N LYS A 121 -41.14 -24.83 -9.21
CA LYS A 121 -41.20 -26.27 -9.50
C LYS A 121 -42.40 -26.93 -8.81
N GLN A 122 -42.67 -26.60 -7.55
CA GLN A 122 -43.80 -27.15 -6.81
C GLN A 122 -45.13 -26.72 -7.41
N GLU A 123 -45.27 -25.43 -7.76
CA GLU A 123 -46.47 -24.89 -8.40
C GLU A 123 -46.74 -25.56 -9.76
N LEU A 124 -45.71 -25.73 -10.59
CA LEU A 124 -45.81 -26.44 -11.86
C LEU A 124 -46.23 -27.90 -11.69
N ALA A 125 -45.71 -28.58 -10.67
CA ALA A 125 -46.07 -29.96 -10.38
C ALA A 125 -47.55 -30.08 -9.95
N LEU A 126 -48.04 -29.15 -9.14
CA LEU A 126 -49.46 -29.08 -8.74
C LEU A 126 -50.36 -28.82 -9.95
N ASN A 127 -50.05 -27.81 -10.75
CA ASN A 127 -50.82 -27.47 -11.95
C ASN A 127 -50.87 -28.64 -12.95
N LEU A 128 -49.75 -29.35 -13.12
CA LEU A 128 -49.69 -30.52 -14.00
C LEU A 128 -50.58 -31.66 -13.49
N TYR A 129 -50.55 -31.91 -12.17
CA TYR A 129 -51.40 -32.92 -11.54
C TYR A 129 -52.89 -32.58 -11.68
N GLU A 130 -53.28 -31.32 -11.44
CA GLU A 130 -54.67 -30.86 -11.60
C GLU A 130 -55.16 -30.98 -13.05
N LEU A 131 -54.30 -30.65 -14.03
CA LEU A 131 -54.59 -30.79 -15.45
C LEU A 131 -54.77 -32.26 -15.83
N GLU A 132 -53.91 -33.15 -15.34
CA GLU A 132 -54.00 -34.59 -15.56
C GLU A 132 -55.31 -35.17 -15.00
N GLN A 133 -55.68 -34.80 -13.78
CA GLN A 133 -56.96 -35.19 -13.17
C GLN A 133 -58.16 -34.68 -13.96
N SER A 134 -58.12 -33.42 -14.40
CA SER A 134 -59.18 -32.81 -15.22
C SER A 134 -59.33 -33.50 -16.57
N TYR A 135 -58.22 -33.88 -17.20
CA TYR A 135 -58.22 -34.64 -18.45
C TYR A 135 -58.86 -36.02 -18.28
N TYR A 136 -58.49 -36.75 -17.23
CA TYR A 136 -59.03 -38.10 -16.98
C TYR A 136 -60.48 -38.12 -16.48
N SER A 137 -60.95 -37.05 -15.85
CA SER A 137 -62.34 -36.89 -15.38
C SER A 137 -63.28 -36.29 -16.42
N SER A 138 -62.75 -35.76 -17.52
CA SER A 138 -63.55 -35.20 -18.61
C SER A 138 -64.42 -36.26 -19.28
N SER A 139 -65.70 -35.93 -19.47
CA SER A 139 -66.70 -36.80 -20.10
C SER A 139 -66.54 -36.95 -21.63
N TYR A 140 -65.49 -36.36 -22.22
CA TYR A 140 -65.15 -36.44 -23.64
C TYR A 140 -64.18 -37.61 -23.96
N ARG A 141 -64.17 -38.65 -23.12
CA ARG A 141 -63.54 -39.94 -23.45
C ARG A 141 -64.45 -40.80 -24.32
#